data_AF-A0A7Y7CHH5-F1
#
_entry.id   AF-A0A7Y7CHH5-F1
#
_cell.length_a   1.000
_cell.length_b   1.000
_cell.length_c   1.000
_cell.angle_alpha   90.00
_cell.angle_beta   90.00
_cell.angle_gamma   90.00
#
_symmetry.space_group_name_H-M   'P 1'
#
loop_
_entity.id
_entity.type
_entity.pdbx_description
1 polymer ?
#
loop_
_entity_poly.entity_id
_entity_poly.type
_entity_poly.pdbx_seq_one_letter_code
_entity_poly.pdbx_strand_id
1 'polypeptide(L)' 'MRAIFGLIYVAFIITATITHIWTVIIAFSESGIFAGILTFLFPFLSEIYWVIKMFGENDLYAYTALVHLILAIPISALRN' A
#
# COMPACT_ATOMS: atom_id res chain seq x y z
N MET A 1 10.22 4.86 -24.85
CA MET A 1 9.77 5.62 -23.65
C MET A 1 8.38 5.23 -23.19
N ARG A 2 7.33 5.30 -24.02
CA ARG A 2 5.95 4.88 -23.63
C ARG A 2 5.85 3.46 -23.05
N ALA A 3 6.50 2.49 -23.69
CA ALA A 3 6.52 1.10 -23.19
C ALA A 3 7.19 0.96 -21.80
N ILE A 4 8.24 1.73 -21.53
CA ILE A 4 8.95 1.71 -20.25
C ILE A 4 8.06 2.27 -19.14
N PHE A 5 7.40 3.42 -19.37
CA PHE A 5 6.46 3.99 -18.41
C PHE A 5 5.25 3.08 -18.17
N GLY A 6 4.75 2.41 -19.22
CA GLY A 6 3.69 1.40 -19.08
C GLY A 6 4.12 0.22 -18.20
N LEU A 7 5.34 -0.30 -18.38
CA LEU A 7 5.86 -1.38 -17.54
C LEU A 7 6.04 -0.96 -16.08
N ILE A 8 6.55 0.26 -15.83
CA ILE A 8 6.68 0.81 -14.48
C ILE A 8 5.31 0.93 -13.81
N TYR A 9 4.31 1.44 -14.53
CA TYR A 9 2.95 1.56 -14.03
C TYR A 9 2.34 0.21 -13.63
N VAL A 10 2.49 -0.82 -14.48
CA VAL A 10 1.99 -2.17 -14.20
C VAL A 10 2.72 -2.78 -13.01
N ALA A 11 4.05 -2.68 -12.97
CA ALA A 11 4.84 -3.18 -11.84
C ALA A 11 4.41 -2.53 -10.53
N PHE A 12 4.19 -1.20 -10.54
CA PHE A 12 3.74 -0.46 -9.38
C PHE A 12 2.37 -0.90 -8.88
N ILE A 13 1.39 -1.13 -9.77
CA ILE A 13 0.07 -1.63 -9.36
C ILE A 13 0.18 -2.98 -8.68
N ILE A 14 0.99 -3.88 -9.22
CA ILE A 14 1.17 -5.22 -8.66
C ILE A 14 1.76 -5.12 -7.26
N THR A 15 2.84 -4.37 -7.08
CA THR A 15 3.50 -4.23 -5.77
C THR A 15 2.65 -3.46 -4.77
N ALA A 16 1.90 -2.44 -5.21
CA ALA A 16 0.95 -1.72 -4.36
C ALA A 16 -0.18 -2.65 -3.88
N THR A 17 -0.70 -3.50 -4.76
CA THR A 17 -1.74 -4.48 -4.40
C THR A 17 -1.23 -5.50 -3.39
N ILE A 18 -0.01 -6.03 -3.58
CA ILE A 18 0.63 -6.94 -2.63
C ILE A 18 0.82 -6.25 -1.28
N THR A 19 1.27 -5.00 -1.28
CA THR A 19 1.45 -4.20 -0.07
C THR A 19 0.12 -4.00 0.65
N HIS A 20 -0.95 -3.71 -0.08
CA HIS A 20 -2.28 -3.58 0.49
C HIS A 20 -2.79 -4.87 1.14
N ILE A 21 -2.58 -6.02 0.48
CA ILE A 21 -2.91 -7.33 1.07
C ILE A 21 -2.12 -7.56 2.35
N TRP A 22 -0.84 -7.18 2.39
CA TRP A 22 -0.05 -7.24 3.62
C TRP A 22 -0.64 -6.35 4.73
N THR A 23 -1.04 -5.11 4.40
CA THR A 23 -1.75 -4.21 5.33
C THR A 23 -3.01 -4.87 5.93
N VAL A 24 -3.80 -5.54 5.09
CA VAL A 24 -5.01 -6.27 5.52
C VAL A 24 -4.66 -7.42 6.47
N ILE A 25 -3.61 -8.18 6.18
CA ILE A 25 -3.14 -9.26 7.05
C ILE A 25 -2.72 -8.72 8.42
N ILE A 26 -1.93 -7.64 8.44
CA ILE A 26 -1.55 -6.95 9.68
C ILE A 26 -2.79 -6.52 10.47
N ALA A 27 -3.78 -5.97 9.77
CA ALA A 27 -5.01 -5.53 10.41
C ALA A 27 -5.80 -6.67 11.07
N PHE A 28 -5.86 -7.83 10.41
CA PHE A 28 -6.45 -9.03 11.00
C PHE A 28 -5.68 -9.53 12.22
N SER A 29 -4.35 -9.52 12.20
CA SER A 29 -3.53 -10.03 13.30
C SER A 29 -3.47 -9.08 14.50
N GLU A 30 -3.38 -7.77 14.27
CA GLU A 30 -3.17 -6.78 15.34
C GLU A 30 -4.46 -6.24 15.95
N SER A 31 -5.58 -6.28 15.21
CA SER A 31 -6.82 -5.62 15.63
C SER A 31 -8.09 -6.41 15.28
N GLY A 32 -7.93 -7.64 14.79
CA GLY A 32 -9.00 -8.60 14.59
C GLY A 32 -9.85 -8.34 13.33
N ILE A 33 -10.96 -9.07 13.26
CA ILE A 33 -11.77 -9.21 12.03
C ILE A 33 -12.30 -7.89 11.48
N PHE A 34 -12.80 -7.00 12.34
CA PHE A 34 -13.38 -5.73 11.91
C PHE A 34 -12.33 -4.77 11.35
N ALA A 35 -11.15 -4.71 11.96
CA ALA A 35 -10.05 -3.91 11.46
C ALA A 35 -9.56 -4.43 10.09
N GLY A 36 -9.46 -5.75 9.92
CA GLY A 36 -9.13 -6.35 8.63
C GLY A 36 -10.13 -6.00 7.53
N ILE A 37 -11.43 -6.11 7.82
CA ILE A 37 -12.50 -5.75 6.86
C ILE A 37 -12.45 -4.26 6.50
N LEU A 38 -12.37 -3.38 7.50
CA LEU A 38 -12.26 -1.94 7.24
C LEU A 38 -11.02 -1.60 6.43
N THR A 39 -9.90 -2.27 6.73
CA THR A 39 -8.65 -2.10 6.01
C THR A 39 -8.79 -2.46 4.53
N PHE A 40 -9.45 -3.59 4.24
CA PHE A 40 -9.71 -4.04 2.88
C PHE A 40 -10.63 -3.10 2.09
N LEU A 41 -11.64 -2.51 2.75
CA LEU A 41 -12.59 -1.60 2.10
C LEU A 41 -12.01 -0.21 1.83
N PHE A 42 -11.07 0.26 2.67
CA PHE A 42 -10.54 1.61 2.62
C PHE A 42 -9.01 1.61 2.48
N PRO A 43 -8.46 1.19 1.32
CA PRO A 43 -7.03 0.92 1.16
C PRO A 43 -6.13 2.11 1.49
N PHE A 44 -6.40 3.27 0.90
CA PHE A 44 -5.56 4.46 1.08
C PHE A 44 -5.53 4.96 2.53
N LEU A 45 -6.70 5.11 3.16
CA LEU A 45 -6.79 5.57 4.55
C LEU A 45 -6.16 4.57 5.52
N SER A 46 -6.34 3.29 5.25
CA SER A 46 -5.85 2.23 6.13
C SER A 46 -4.34 2.07 6.03
N GLU A 47 -3.75 2.19 4.84
CA GLU A 47 -2.28 2.21 4.70
C GLU A 47 -1.66 3.35 5.48
N ILE A 48 -2.23 4.57 5.47
CA ILE A 48 -1.74 5.68 6.29
C ILE A 48 -1.77 5.32 7.78
N TYR A 49 -2.90 4.78 8.25
CA TYR A 49 -3.05 4.37 9.65
C TYR A 49 -2.01 3.30 10.05
N TRP A 50 -1.88 2.25 9.24
CA TRP A 50 -1.00 1.12 9.55
C TRP A 50 0.48 1.47 9.38
N VAL A 51 0.86 2.37 8.48
CA VAL A 51 2.23 2.92 8.41
C VAL A 51 2.60 3.59 9.73
N ILE A 52 1.71 4.41 10.29
CA ILE A 52 1.96 5.09 11.58
C ILE A 52 2.03 4.06 12.70
N LYS A 53 1.12 3.08 12.72
CA LYS A 53 1.04 2.08 13.80
C LYS A 53 2.19 1.07 13.79
N MET A 54 2.73 0.74 12.63
CA MET A 54 3.82 -0.24 12.47
C MET A 54 5.21 0.39 12.46
N PHE A 55 5.33 1.71 12.56
CA PHE A 55 6.62 2.39 12.60
C PHE A 55 7.37 2.02 13.90
N GLY A 56 8.59 1.48 13.79
CA GLY A 56 9.36 0.95 14.90
C GLY A 56 9.05 -0.51 15.28
N GLU A 57 7.93 -1.07 14.79
CA GLU A 57 7.53 -2.47 15.04
C GLU A 57 7.77 -3.37 13.81
N ASN A 58 7.43 -2.85 12.62
CA ASN A 58 7.67 -3.49 11.34
C ASN A 58 8.04 -2.44 10.30
N ASP A 59 9.27 -1.94 10.43
CA ASP A 59 9.80 -0.87 9.58
C ASP A 59 9.80 -1.23 8.10
N LEU A 60 10.09 -2.49 7.75
CA LEU A 60 10.08 -2.93 6.35
C LEU A 60 8.71 -2.70 5.71
N TYR A 61 7.65 -3.10 6.40
CA TYR A 61 6.29 -2.82 5.96
C TYR A 61 6.02 -1.32 5.91
N ALA A 62 6.33 -0.58 6.99
CA ALA A 62 6.01 0.83 7.10
C ALA A 62 6.66 1.67 5.99
N TYR A 63 7.95 1.46 5.71
CA TYR A 63 8.63 2.13 4.60
C TYR A 63 8.09 1.69 3.24
N THR A 64 7.76 0.41 3.06
CA THR A 64 7.21 -0.09 1.79
C THR A 64 5.84 0.53 1.49
N ALA A 65 4.93 0.56 2.46
CA ALA A 65 3.61 1.17 2.31
C ALA A 65 3.72 2.70 2.14
N LEU A 66 4.63 3.36 2.86
CA LEU A 66 4.89 4.79 2.67
C LEU A 66 5.39 5.12 1.25
N VAL A 67 6.28 4.31 0.69
CA VAL A 67 6.76 4.47 -0.70
C VAL A 67 5.60 4.36 -1.69
N HIS A 68 4.72 3.37 -1.53
CA HIS A 68 3.55 3.24 -2.41
C HIS A 68 2.58 4.42 -2.24
N LEU A 69 2.33 4.91 -1.02
CA LEU A 69 1.49 6.09 -0.79
C LEU A 69 2.04 7.35 -1.48
N ILE A 70 3.35 7.60 -1.37
CA ILE A 70 3.98 8.77 -1.98
C ILE A 70 4.03 8.64 -3.51
N LEU A 71 4.43 7.49 -4.03
CA LEU A 71 4.58 7.26 -5.47
C LEU A 71 3.25 7.11 -6.20
N ALA A 72 2.15 6.81 -5.52
CA ALA A 72 0.83 6.74 -6.14
C ALA A 72 0.49 8.01 -6.93
N ILE A 73 0.85 9.19 -6.42
CA ILE A 73 0.59 10.48 -7.07
C ILE A 73 1.33 10.59 -8.41
N PRO A 74 2.68 10.59 -8.48
CA PRO A 74 3.39 10.71 -9.76
C PRO A 74 3.15 9.53 -10.70
N ILE A 75 2.98 8.30 -10.20
CA ILE A 75 2.69 7.13 -11.04
C ILE A 75 1.30 7.22 -11.66
N SER A 76 0.30 7.78 -10.96
CA SER A 76 -1.04 7.98 -11.54
C SER A 76 -1.02 8.91 -12.75
N ALA A 77 -0.09 9.85 -12.82
CA ALA A 77 0.08 10.75 -13.96
C ALA A 77 0.64 10.05 -15.21
N LEU A 78 1.28 8.88 -15.08
CA LEU A 78 1.80 8.08 -16.21
C LEU A 78 0.70 7.32 -16.98
N ARG A 79 -0.53 7.30 -16.46
CA ARG A 79 -1.67 6.61 -17.07
C ARG A 79 -2.27 7.37 -18.26
N ASN A 80 -2.09 8.70 -18.31
CA ASN A 80 -2.67 9.62 -19.30
C ASN A 80 -1.69 9.89 -20.47
#